data_AF-F0F3Q2-F1
#
_entry.id   AF-F0F3Q2-F1
#
_cell.length_a   1.000
_cell.length_b   1.000
_cell.length_c   1.000
_cell.angle_alpha   90.00
_cell.angle_beta   90.00
_cell.angle_gamma   90.00
#
_symmetry.space_group_name_H-M   'P 1'
#
loop_
_entity.id
_entity.type
_entity.pdbx_description
1 polymer ?
#
loop_
_entity_poly.entity_id
_entity_poly.type
_entity_poly.pdbx_seq_one_letter_code
_entity_poly.pdbx_strand_id
1 'polypeptide(L)' 'MEEISDDYTYRLLACAYTVHSLLGPGLLESVYEKALTYELTQNGFKVERQVPVAVLYI' A
#
# COMPACT_ATOMS: atom_id res chain seq x y z
N MET A 1 20.67 -1.11 -6.97
CA MET A 1 19.42 -0.82 -6.23
C MET A 1 19.46 0.66 -5.97
N GLU A 2 18.53 1.42 -6.53
CA GLU A 2 18.51 2.89 -6.43
C GLU A 2 18.23 3.26 -4.97
N GLU A 3 18.95 4.24 -4.44
CA GLU A 3 18.82 4.67 -3.05
C GLU A 3 17.45 5.34 -2.86
N ILE A 4 16.62 4.81 -1.97
CA ILE A 4 15.28 5.34 -1.71
C ILE A 4 15.43 6.62 -0.90
N SER A 5 14.96 7.75 -1.43
CA SER A 5 14.98 9.05 -0.74
C SER A 5 14.04 9.05 0.47
N ASP A 6 14.42 9.76 1.53
CA ASP A 6 13.56 9.99 2.71
C ASP A 6 12.19 10.55 2.32
N ASP A 7 12.12 11.46 1.34
CA ASP A 7 10.85 12.03 0.83
C ASP A 7 9.90 10.94 0.31
N TYR A 8 10.45 9.95 -0.40
CA TYR A 8 9.67 8.86 -0.96
C TYR A 8 9.03 8.02 0.16
N THR A 9 9.82 7.72 1.19
CA THR A 9 9.35 6.98 2.38
C THR A 9 8.29 7.78 3.14
N TYR A 10 8.50 9.08 3.35
CA TYR A 10 7.53 9.95 4.03
C TYR A 10 6.19 10.00 3.30
N ARG A 11 6.20 10.13 1.97
CA ARG A 11 4.97 10.14 1.16
C ARG A 11 4.23 8.81 1.21
N LEU A 12 4.95 7.68 1.19
CA LEU A 12 4.35 6.35 1.31
C LEU A 12 3.69 6.18 2.69
N LEU A 13 4.39 6.57 3.76
CA LEU A 13 3.87 6.50 5.12
C LEU A 13 2.62 7.39 5.28
N ALA A 14 2.64 8.60 4.73
CA ALA A 14 1.49 9.48 4.74
C ALA A 14 0.24 8.82 4.13
N CYS A 15 0.38 8.13 2.99
CA CYS A 15 -0.71 7.37 2.37
C CYS A 15 -1.25 6.27 3.30
N ALA A 16 -0.36 5.49 3.92
CA ALA A 16 -0.75 4.43 4.84
C ALA A 16 -1.47 4.98 6.09
N TYR A 17 -0.99 6.09 6.65
CA TYR A 17 -1.64 6.78 7.76
C TYR A 17 -3.02 7.30 7.38
N THR A 18 -3.17 7.94 6.21
CA THR A 18 -4.48 8.40 5.72
C THR A 18 -5.49 7.26 5.68
N VAL A 19 -5.11 6.11 5.10
CA VAL A 19 -5.99 4.93 5.03
C VAL A 19 -6.35 4.41 6.41
N HIS A 20 -5.37 4.27 7.30
CA HIS A 20 -5.60 3.78 8.66
C HIS A 20 -6.50 4.72 9.47
N SER A 21 -6.27 6.03 9.38
CA SER A 21 -7.06 7.04 10.09
C SER A 21 -8.50 7.12 9.60
N LEU A 22 -8.75 6.93 8.30
CA LEU A 22 -10.10 6.97 7.73
C LEU A 22 -10.89 5.68 7.96
N LEU A 23 -10.23 4.53 7.83
CA LEU A 23 -10.90 3.23 7.92
C LEU A 23 -11.02 2.71 9.36
N GLY A 24 -10.07 3.06 10.23
CA GLY A 24 -9.93 2.43 11.53
C GLY A 24 -9.54 0.95 11.44
N PRO A 25 -9.47 0.23 12.57
CA PRO A 25 -9.16 -1.20 12.63
C PRO A 25 -10.39 -2.10 12.39
N GLY A 26 -10.17 -3.39 12.11
CA GLY A 26 -11.21 -4.44 12.15
C GLY A 26 -11.84 -4.81 10.81
N LEU A 27 -11.34 -4.25 9.71
CA LEU A 27 -11.81 -4.60 8.36
C LEU A 27 -10.98 -5.73 7.75
N LEU A 28 -11.52 -6.35 6.69
CA LEU A 28 -10.81 -7.36 5.92
C LEU A 28 -9.59 -6.77 5.23
N GLU A 29 -8.53 -7.57 5.08
CA GLU A 29 -7.31 -7.20 4.35
C GLU A 29 -7.63 -6.68 2.94
N SER A 30 -8.55 -7.31 2.22
CA SER A 30 -8.97 -6.88 0.88
C SER A 30 -9.52 -5.44 0.84
N VAL A 31 -10.06 -4.93 1.94
CA VAL A 31 -10.52 -3.54 2.06
C VAL A 31 -9.32 -2.60 2.21
N TYR A 32 -8.37 -2.92 3.09
CA TYR A 32 -7.13 -2.15 3.22
C TYR A 32 -6.30 -2.16 1.93
N GLU A 33 -6.17 -3.31 1.26
CA GLU A 33 -5.50 -3.44 -0.03
C GLU A 33 -6.12 -2.50 -1.06
N LYS A 34 -7.47 -2.45 -1.13
CA LYS A 34 -8.21 -1.55 -2.03
C LYS A 34 -7.98 -0.08 -1.72
N ALA A 35 -8.12 0.31 -0.47
CA ALA A 35 -7.96 1.69 -0.05
C ALA A 35 -6.52 2.19 -0.21
N LEU A 36 -5.54 1.38 0.18
CA LEU A 36 -4.12 1.73 0.06
C LEU A 36 -3.68 1.84 -1.40
N THR A 37 -4.12 0.92 -2.26
CA THR A 37 -3.82 1.05 -3.68
C THR A 37 -4.42 2.34 -4.26
N TYR A 38 -5.67 2.65 -3.90
CA TYR A 38 -6.30 3.89 -4.35
C TYR A 38 -5.48 5.11 -3.89
N GLU A 39 -5.15 5.20 -2.60
CA GLU A 39 -4.40 6.32 -2.03
C GLU A 39 -3.02 6.48 -2.67
N LEU A 40 -2.26 5.39 -2.80
CA LEU A 40 -0.94 5.39 -3.43
C LEU A 40 -1.02 5.81 -4.91
N THR A 41 -2.01 5.31 -5.65
CA THR A 41 -2.19 5.67 -7.08
C THR A 41 -2.52 7.14 -7.23
N GLN A 42 -3.37 7.70 -6.36
CA GLN A 42 -3.69 9.14 -6.37
C GLN A 42 -2.47 10.00 -6.03
N ASN A 43 -1.54 9.49 -5.22
CA ASN A 43 -0.29 10.17 -4.85
C ASN A 43 0.86 9.91 -5.84
N GLY A 44 0.57 9.34 -7.02
CA GLY A 44 1.53 9.18 -8.12
C GLY A 44 2.46 7.97 -8.00
N PHE A 45 2.20 7.05 -7.06
CA PHE A 45 2.94 5.81 -6.96
C PHE A 45 2.50 4.82 -8.05
N LYS A 46 3.47 4.06 -8.56
CA LYS A 46 3.18 2.88 -9.40
C LYS A 46 2.88 1.72 -8.47
N VAL A 47 1.67 1.15 -8.57
CA VAL A 47 1.20 0.08 -7.70
C VAL A 47 0.68 -1.07 -8.55
N GLU A 48 1.16 -2.27 -8.23
CA GLU A 48 0.61 -3.53 -8.74
C GLU A 48 -0.04 -4.27 -7.58
N ARG A 49 -1.14 -4.95 -7.85
CA ARG A 49 -1.94 -5.64 -6.84
C ARG A 49 -2.04 -7.11 -7.16
N GLN A 50 -2.04 -7.93 -6.11
CA GLN A 50 -2.26 -9.37 -6.24
C GLN A 50 -1.37 -9.99 -7.32
N VAL A 51 -0.11 -9.54 -7.39
CA VAL A 51 0.88 -10.05 -8.33
C VAL A 51 0.99 -11.56 -8.08
N PRO A 52 0.83 -12.42 -9.11
CA PRO A 52 0.92 -13.85 -8.93
C PRO A 52 2.27 -14.26 -8.32
N VAL A 53 2.23 -15.00 -7.21
CA VAL A 53 3.42 -15.55 -6.58
C VAL A 53 3.32 -17.07 -6.59
N ALA A 54 4.43 -17.75 -6.89
CA ALA A 54 4.48 -19.20 -6.81
C ALA A 54 4.36 -19.65 -5.35
N VAL A 55 3.29 -20.39 -5.03
CA VAL A 55 3.08 -20.97 -3.71
C VAL A 55 3.35 -22.46 -3.80
N LEU A 56 4.35 -22.93 -3.06
CA LEU A 56 4.56 -24.35 -2.82
C LEU A 56 3.77 -24.74 -1.57
N TYR A 57 2.72 -25.54 -1.74
CA TYR A 57 2.03 -26.16 -0.61
C TYR A 57 2.73 -27.49 -0.31
N ILE A 58 3.49 -27.53 0.78
CA ILE A 58 4.25 -28.70 1.25
C ILE A 58 3.45 -29.53 2.26
#